data_AF-A0AAX3V782-F1
#
_entry.id   AF-A0AAX3V782-F1
#
_cell.length_a   1.000
_cell.length_b   1.000
_cell.length_c   1.000
_cell.angle_alpha   90.00
_cell.angle_beta   90.00
_cell.angle_gamma   90.00
#
_symmetry.space_group_name_H-M   'P 1'
#
loop_
_entity.id
_entity.type
_entity.pdbx_description
1 polymer ?
#
loop_
_entity_poly.entity_id
_entity_poly.type
_entity_poly.pdbx_seq_one_letter_code
_entity_poly.pdbx_strand_id
1 'polypeptide(L)'
;MSAELIVSVSGIRDETCYLAAGFADEMNARGVRLSLLVAPRLKDKYRLADDAVTTAWLRERREHGDAIVLHGYDQAATKRRRAEFATLSKHEAKLRLLAADRVLEHEGLRTRVFAPPRWVASPGAMSVLPETGFRTMAGLGAVHDLTRGTLQRGRVFGIGEGFKAEPWWCRALVLGAGRAAKRGGLVRLSITAKQLGNEGPRQAVLDAVDLALFHEATSQVYRWNSPSQELGAA
;
A
#
# COMPACT_ATOMS: atom_id res chain seq x y z
N MET A 1 6.21 12.70 -20.34
CA MET A 1 6.53 11.80 -19.22
C MET A 1 5.61 10.60 -19.32
N SER A 2 6.15 9.38 -19.25
CA SER A 2 5.35 8.16 -19.16
C SER A 2 4.58 8.16 -17.85
N ALA A 3 3.39 7.57 -17.84
CA ALA A 3 2.65 7.38 -16.60
C ALA A 3 3.40 6.45 -15.64
N GLU A 4 3.04 6.50 -14.37
CA GLU A 4 3.53 5.57 -13.34
C GLU A 4 2.36 4.76 -12.80
N LEU A 5 2.59 3.47 -12.56
CA LEU A 5 1.60 2.56 -12.01
C LEU A 5 2.12 1.96 -10.70
N ILE A 6 1.41 2.21 -9.60
CA ILE A 6 1.61 1.54 -8.32
C ILE A 6 0.39 0.67 -8.03
N VAL A 7 0.60 -0.61 -7.79
CA VAL A 7 -0.45 -1.57 -7.40
C VAL A 7 -0.18 -2.03 -5.98
N SER A 8 -1.18 -1.92 -5.11
CA SER A 8 -1.04 -2.27 -3.70
C SER A 8 -2.05 -3.29 -3.20
N VAL A 9 -1.60 -4.20 -2.34
CA VAL A 9 -2.45 -5.22 -1.70
C VAL A 9 -2.38 -5.04 -0.18
N SER A 10 -3.53 -4.90 0.48
CA SER A 10 -3.63 -4.79 1.94
C SER A 10 -4.43 -5.94 2.56
N GLY A 11 -4.43 -6.07 3.89
CA GLY A 11 -5.19 -7.12 4.59
C GLY A 11 -4.70 -8.54 4.30
N ILE A 12 -3.39 -8.67 4.06
CA ILE A 12 -2.68 -9.94 3.89
C ILE A 12 -2.49 -10.53 5.29
N ARG A 13 -3.00 -11.75 5.48
CA ARG A 13 -2.90 -12.54 6.70
C ARG A 13 -2.99 -14.04 6.36
N ASP A 14 -2.86 -14.90 7.34
CA ASP A 14 -2.91 -16.36 7.23
C ASP A 14 -4.05 -16.86 6.31
N GLU A 15 -5.28 -16.35 6.45
CA GLU A 15 -6.40 -16.83 5.61
C GLU A 15 -6.57 -16.08 4.28
N THR A 16 -5.71 -15.11 3.95
CA THR A 16 -5.77 -14.36 2.68
C THR A 16 -4.46 -14.33 1.91
N CYS A 17 -3.37 -14.85 2.48
CA CYS A 17 -2.04 -14.84 1.86
C CYS A 17 -2.04 -15.57 0.51
N TYR A 18 -2.75 -16.69 0.40
CA TYR A 18 -2.85 -17.45 -0.86
C TYR A 18 -3.54 -16.64 -1.99
N LEU A 19 -4.52 -15.79 -1.66
CA LEU A 19 -5.17 -14.91 -2.64
C LEU A 19 -4.20 -13.82 -3.12
N ALA A 20 -3.43 -13.25 -2.19
CA ALA A 20 -2.39 -12.28 -2.53
C ALA A 20 -1.27 -12.91 -3.37
N ALA A 21 -0.87 -14.14 -3.06
CA ALA A 21 0.12 -14.90 -3.82
C ALA A 21 -0.31 -15.13 -5.27
N GLY A 22 -1.52 -15.67 -5.49
CA GLY A 22 -2.03 -15.87 -6.85
C GLY A 22 -2.15 -14.57 -7.65
N PHE A 23 -2.57 -13.47 -7.02
CA PHE A 23 -2.58 -12.17 -7.67
C PHE A 23 -1.16 -11.64 -7.96
N ALA A 24 -0.19 -11.95 -7.11
CA ALA A 24 1.20 -11.59 -7.33
C ALA A 24 1.81 -12.32 -8.54
N ASP A 25 1.41 -13.57 -8.81
CA ASP A 25 1.79 -14.28 -10.03
C ASP A 25 1.19 -13.63 -11.28
N GLU A 26 -0.06 -13.18 -11.21
CA GLU A 26 -0.70 -12.42 -12.28
C GLU A 26 -0.02 -11.07 -12.56
N MET A 27 0.52 -10.42 -11.52
CA MET A 27 1.30 -9.18 -11.67
C MET A 27 2.71 -9.46 -12.21
N ASN A 28 3.36 -10.54 -11.77
CA ASN A 28 4.64 -10.98 -12.30
C ASN A 28 4.57 -11.24 -13.82
N ALA A 29 3.51 -11.92 -14.27
CA ALA A 29 3.27 -12.17 -15.70
C ALA A 29 3.13 -10.87 -16.54
N ARG A 30 2.78 -9.75 -15.89
CA ARG A 30 2.64 -8.41 -16.49
C ARG A 30 3.86 -7.52 -16.26
N GLY A 31 4.90 -8.02 -15.58
CA GLY A 31 6.06 -7.22 -15.18
C GLY A 31 5.75 -6.12 -14.16
N VAL A 32 4.67 -6.29 -13.38
CA VAL A 32 4.21 -5.32 -12.38
C VAL A 32 4.66 -5.75 -10.99
N ARG A 33 5.42 -4.89 -10.32
CA ARG A 33 5.79 -5.07 -8.91
C ARG A 33 4.69 -4.55 -7.99
N LEU A 34 4.54 -5.19 -6.84
CA LEU A 34 3.54 -4.86 -5.84
C LEU A 34 4.09 -3.99 -4.72
N SER A 35 3.21 -3.18 -4.12
CA SER A 35 3.40 -2.62 -2.79
C SER A 35 2.50 -3.35 -1.81
N LEU A 36 3.07 -4.15 -0.92
CA LEU A 36 2.37 -4.98 0.05
C LEU A 36 2.20 -4.19 1.35
N LEU A 37 0.94 -3.91 1.70
CA LEU A 37 0.53 -3.09 2.84
C LEU A 37 0.35 -4.00 4.06
N VAL A 38 1.37 -4.00 4.91
CA VAL A 38 1.52 -4.94 6.03
C VAL A 38 1.11 -4.25 7.33
N ALA A 39 0.17 -4.85 8.04
CA ALA A 39 -0.24 -4.43 9.37
C ALA A 39 0.24 -5.46 10.40
N PRO A 40 0.98 -5.06 11.46
CA PRO A 40 1.43 -5.96 12.52
C PRO A 40 0.28 -6.70 13.21
N ARG A 41 -0.87 -6.04 13.38
CA ARG A 41 -2.07 -6.58 13.99
C ARG A 41 -3.30 -6.27 13.16
N LEU A 42 -4.13 -7.29 12.99
CA LEU A 42 -5.42 -7.20 12.32
C LEU A 42 -6.52 -7.76 13.22
N LYS A 43 -7.76 -7.68 12.75
CA LYS A 43 -8.94 -8.22 13.45
C LYS A 43 -8.79 -9.71 13.76
N ASP A 44 -9.66 -10.19 14.64
CA ASP A 44 -9.74 -11.60 15.03
C ASP A 44 -8.47 -12.10 15.75
N LYS A 45 -7.80 -11.17 16.47
CA LYS A 45 -6.56 -11.41 17.24
C LYS A 45 -5.34 -11.77 16.40
N TYR A 46 -5.40 -11.56 15.08
CA TYR A 46 -4.27 -11.79 14.18
C TYR A 46 -3.03 -10.98 14.60
N ARG A 47 -1.87 -11.63 14.55
CA ARG A 47 -0.55 -11.05 14.78
C ARG A 47 0.40 -11.58 13.72
N LEU A 48 1.06 -10.67 13.00
CA LEU A 48 2.03 -11.04 11.96
C LEU A 48 3.16 -11.92 12.50
N ALA A 49 3.62 -11.64 13.72
CA ALA A 49 4.69 -12.40 14.39
C ALA A 49 4.33 -13.87 14.67
N ASP A 50 3.03 -14.19 14.74
CA ASP A 50 2.56 -15.57 14.95
C ASP A 50 2.28 -16.29 13.61
N ASP A 51 2.47 -15.62 12.47
CA ASP A 51 2.16 -16.09 11.12
C ASP A 51 3.44 -16.19 10.27
N ALA A 52 4.18 -17.26 10.52
CA ALA A 52 5.45 -17.52 9.85
C ALA A 52 5.32 -17.70 8.33
N VAL A 53 4.19 -18.24 7.85
CA VAL A 53 3.96 -18.50 6.42
C VAL A 53 3.81 -17.19 5.67
N THR A 54 2.90 -16.30 6.12
CA THR A 54 2.73 -14.99 5.49
C THR A 54 4.01 -14.16 5.59
N THR A 55 4.69 -14.21 6.74
CA THR A 55 5.95 -13.46 6.92
C THR A 55 7.05 -13.93 5.98
N ALA A 56 7.22 -15.24 5.80
CA ALA A 56 8.18 -15.79 4.85
C ALA A 56 7.86 -15.36 3.41
N TRP A 57 6.60 -15.47 3.00
CA TRP A 57 6.14 -15.02 1.68
C TRP A 57 6.40 -13.52 1.47
N LEU A 58 6.12 -12.66 2.45
CA LEU A 58 6.41 -11.22 2.35
C LEU A 58 7.92 -10.93 2.18
N ARG A 59 8.80 -11.67 2.86
CA ARG A 59 10.25 -11.52 2.70
C ARG A 59 10.70 -11.91 1.29
N GLU A 60 10.22 -13.05 0.80
CA GLU A 60 10.49 -13.53 -0.56
C GLU A 60 10.02 -12.51 -1.60
N ARG A 61 8.80 -11.98 -1.47
CA ARG A 61 8.28 -10.94 -2.39
C ARG A 61 9.16 -9.70 -2.41
N ARG A 62 9.67 -9.27 -1.25
CA ARG A 62 10.60 -8.14 -1.17
C ARG A 62 11.91 -8.42 -1.90
N GLU A 63 12.46 -9.62 -1.79
CA GLU A 63 13.68 -10.03 -2.51
C GLU A 63 13.47 -10.01 -4.03
N HIS A 64 12.25 -10.28 -4.49
CA HIS A 64 11.83 -10.15 -5.89
C HIS A 64 11.50 -8.70 -6.33
N GLY A 65 11.68 -7.71 -5.44
CA GLY A 65 11.56 -6.30 -5.77
C GLY A 65 10.22 -5.64 -5.43
N ASP A 66 9.30 -6.35 -4.77
CA ASP A 66 8.10 -5.75 -4.21
C ASP A 66 8.44 -4.87 -2.99
N ALA A 67 7.62 -3.84 -2.76
CA ALA A 67 7.78 -2.99 -1.59
C ALA A 67 6.97 -3.51 -0.40
N ILE A 68 7.58 -3.49 0.79
CA ILE A 68 6.86 -3.61 2.05
C ILE A 68 6.51 -2.21 2.55
N VAL A 69 5.25 -1.98 2.86
CA VAL A 69 4.73 -0.70 3.34
C VAL A 69 4.01 -0.92 4.66
N LEU A 70 4.36 -0.14 5.69
CA LEU A 70 3.65 -0.24 6.96
C LEU A 70 2.23 0.31 6.80
N HIS A 71 1.22 -0.48 7.19
CA HIS A 71 -0.19 -0.18 7.00
C HIS A 71 -1.01 -0.13 8.29
N GLY A 72 -0.54 0.69 9.24
CA GLY A 72 -1.12 0.84 10.57
C GLY A 72 -0.44 -0.04 11.62
N TYR A 73 -0.98 -0.06 12.83
CA TYR A 73 -0.45 -0.90 13.92
C TYR A 73 -1.49 -1.88 14.41
N ASP A 74 -2.65 -1.37 14.84
CA ASP A 74 -3.77 -2.17 15.35
C ASP A 74 -5.08 -1.77 14.65
N GLN A 75 -5.33 -2.41 13.51
CA GLN A 75 -6.60 -2.24 12.81
C GLN A 75 -7.78 -2.92 13.57
N ALA A 76 -7.50 -3.80 14.54
CA ALA A 76 -8.50 -4.52 15.32
C ALA A 76 -9.12 -3.66 16.43
N ALA A 77 -8.32 -2.82 17.08
CA ALA A 77 -8.74 -1.96 18.18
C ALA A 77 -9.57 -0.73 17.73
N THR A 78 -9.68 -0.48 16.42
CA THR A 78 -10.45 0.65 15.91
C THR A 78 -11.95 0.36 15.89
N LYS A 79 -12.76 1.18 16.58
CA LYS A 79 -14.22 1.19 16.43
C LYS A 79 -14.54 1.35 14.93
N ARG A 80 -15.43 0.49 14.40
CA ARG A 80 -15.83 0.28 12.98
C ARG A 80 -15.91 1.52 12.05
N ARG A 81 -15.92 2.75 12.56
CA ARG A 81 -16.04 4.01 11.80
C ARG A 81 -14.79 4.90 11.72
N ARG A 82 -13.74 4.78 12.55
CA ARG A 82 -12.58 5.72 12.52
C ARG A 82 -11.27 5.06 12.07
N ALA A 83 -10.64 5.62 11.04
CA ALA A 83 -9.36 5.10 10.53
C ALA A 83 -8.32 5.32 11.62
N GLU A 84 -7.49 4.30 11.88
CA GLU A 84 -6.65 4.23 13.08
C GLU A 84 -5.91 5.54 13.36
N PHE A 85 -5.22 6.07 12.35
CA PHE A 85 -4.39 7.26 12.45
C PHE A 85 -5.12 8.57 12.14
N ALA A 86 -6.39 8.55 11.73
CA ALA A 86 -7.10 9.75 11.30
C ALA A 86 -7.47 10.69 12.46
N THR A 87 -7.52 10.20 13.70
CA THR A 87 -7.92 10.99 14.87
C THR A 87 -6.95 10.89 16.05
N LEU A 88 -5.80 10.24 15.89
CA LEU A 88 -4.85 10.07 17.01
C LEU A 88 -4.17 11.39 17.35
N SER A 89 -3.89 11.54 18.65
CA SER A 89 -2.95 12.55 19.14
C SER A 89 -1.54 12.26 18.63
N LYS A 90 -0.69 13.30 18.64
CA LYS A 90 0.74 13.18 18.27
C LYS A 90 1.44 12.07 19.07
N HIS A 91 1.24 12.06 20.39
CA HIS A 91 1.90 11.12 21.29
C HIS A 91 1.46 9.67 21.05
N GLU A 92 0.16 9.44 20.91
CA GLU A 92 -0.38 8.10 20.65
C GLU A 92 0.05 7.56 19.28
N ALA A 93 0.02 8.41 18.24
CA ALA A 93 0.50 8.04 16.92
C ALA A 93 1.98 7.63 16.95
N LYS A 94 2.82 8.38 17.69
CA LYS A 94 4.25 8.08 17.84
C LYS A 94 4.48 6.70 18.46
N LEU A 95 3.80 6.41 19.57
CA LEU A 95 3.93 5.11 20.25
C LEU A 95 3.52 3.94 19.35
N ARG A 96 2.41 4.08 18.63
CA ARG A 96 1.94 3.03 17.71
C ARG A 96 2.87 2.82 16.53
N LEU A 97 3.40 3.88 15.94
CA LEU A 97 4.37 3.79 14.84
C LEU A 97 5.67 3.13 15.29
N LEU A 98 6.19 3.47 16.47
CA LEU A 98 7.39 2.84 17.03
C LEU A 98 7.17 1.35 17.33
N ALA A 99 6.01 1.00 17.91
CA ALA A 99 5.66 -0.40 18.15
C ALA A 99 5.54 -1.17 16.84
N ALA A 100 4.92 -0.57 15.81
CA ALA A 100 4.79 -1.16 14.49
C ALA A 100 6.13 -1.37 13.79
N ASP A 101 7.01 -0.35 13.78
CA ASP A 101 8.37 -0.44 13.19
C ASP A 101 9.15 -1.57 13.85
N ARG A 102 9.08 -1.71 15.18
CA ARG A 102 9.75 -2.79 15.91
C ARG A 102 9.24 -4.18 15.53
N VAL A 103 7.93 -4.36 15.37
CA VAL A 103 7.40 -5.67 14.94
C VAL A 103 7.88 -5.98 13.53
N LEU A 104 7.77 -5.05 12.57
CA LEU A 104 8.28 -5.28 11.21
C LEU A 104 9.78 -5.51 11.20
N GLU A 105 10.56 -4.81 12.03
CA GLU A 105 12.00 -5.03 12.15
C GLU A 105 12.33 -6.43 12.66
N HIS A 106 11.67 -6.90 13.72
CA HIS A 106 11.84 -8.25 14.23
C HIS A 106 11.47 -9.31 13.18
N GLU A 107 10.40 -9.06 12.43
CA GLU A 107 9.99 -9.92 11.32
C GLU A 107 10.84 -9.74 10.06
N GLY A 108 11.93 -8.97 10.10
CA GLY A 108 12.81 -8.77 8.94
C GLY A 108 12.12 -8.06 7.78
N LEU A 109 11.03 -7.34 8.02
CA LEU A 109 10.17 -6.61 7.07
C LEU A 109 10.25 -5.09 7.24
N ARG A 110 11.29 -4.59 7.92
CA ARG A 110 11.49 -3.16 8.18
C ARG A 110 11.33 -2.31 6.92
N THR A 111 10.65 -1.17 7.06
CA THR A 111 10.40 -0.23 5.95
C THR A 111 10.45 1.21 6.42
N ARG A 112 10.66 2.14 5.47
CA ARG A 112 10.63 3.59 5.67
C ARG A 112 9.40 4.24 5.03
N VAL A 113 8.48 3.41 4.55
CA VAL A 113 7.27 3.82 3.85
C VAL A 113 6.05 3.49 4.69
N PHE A 114 5.18 4.48 4.87
CA PHE A 114 3.93 4.34 5.61
C PHE A 114 2.74 4.64 4.72
N ALA A 115 1.71 3.79 4.77
CA ALA A 115 0.39 4.10 4.26
C ALA A 115 -0.58 4.04 5.44
N PRO A 116 -1.23 5.14 5.87
CA PRO A 116 -2.22 5.03 6.93
C PRO A 116 -3.40 4.15 6.49
N PRO A 117 -4.00 3.34 7.40
CA PRO A 117 -5.24 2.62 7.11
C PRO A 117 -6.30 3.57 6.54
N ARG A 118 -6.99 3.13 5.48
CA ARG A 118 -7.94 3.97 4.70
C ARG A 118 -7.35 5.25 4.11
N TRP A 119 -6.03 5.35 4.02
CA TRP A 119 -5.31 6.44 3.36
C TRP A 119 -5.42 7.81 4.04
N VAL A 120 -5.79 7.85 5.32
CA VAL A 120 -5.98 9.09 6.10
C VAL A 120 -5.18 9.06 7.41
N ALA A 121 -4.33 10.06 7.60
CA ALA A 121 -3.62 10.33 8.85
C ALA A 121 -3.99 11.73 9.37
N SER A 122 -4.07 11.89 10.69
CA SER A 122 -4.22 13.21 11.32
C SER A 122 -2.95 14.05 11.12
N PRO A 123 -3.02 15.39 11.16
CA PRO A 123 -1.83 16.24 11.13
C PRO A 123 -0.81 15.87 12.22
N GLY A 124 -1.30 15.51 13.42
CA GLY A 124 -0.45 15.03 14.51
C GLY A 124 0.27 13.72 14.17
N ALA A 125 -0.43 12.76 13.57
CA ALA A 125 0.18 11.51 13.09
C ALA A 125 1.20 11.74 11.98
N MET A 126 0.90 12.64 11.03
CA MET A 126 1.83 13.01 9.97
C MET A 126 3.12 13.62 10.53
N SER A 127 3.00 14.50 11.53
CA SER A 127 4.14 15.22 12.11
C SER A 127 5.17 14.32 12.79
N VAL A 128 4.78 13.12 13.24
CA VAL A 128 5.69 12.20 13.94
C VAL A 128 6.33 11.16 13.02
N LEU A 129 5.89 11.06 11.76
CA LEU A 129 6.45 10.08 10.83
C LEU A 129 7.97 10.21 10.65
N PRO A 130 8.55 11.42 10.48
CA PRO A 130 10.01 11.57 10.41
C PRO A 130 10.69 11.16 11.72
N GLU A 131 10.10 11.53 12.86
CA GLU A 131 10.60 11.22 14.21
C GLU A 131 10.63 9.71 14.49
N THR A 132 9.75 8.94 13.86
CA THR A 132 9.68 7.48 13.98
C THR A 132 10.38 6.74 12.84
N GLY A 133 11.14 7.45 12.01
CA GLY A 133 11.99 6.86 10.98
C GLY A 133 11.33 6.72 9.60
N PHE A 134 10.06 7.06 9.42
CA PHE A 134 9.44 7.05 8.09
C PHE A 134 9.91 8.25 7.26
N ARG A 135 9.97 8.04 5.94
CA ARG A 135 10.49 9.01 4.97
C ARG A 135 9.52 9.25 3.82
N THR A 136 8.65 8.28 3.55
CA THR A 136 7.59 8.41 2.54
C THR A 136 6.24 8.07 3.17
N MET A 137 5.21 8.85 2.84
CA MET A 137 3.84 8.55 3.23
C MET A 137 2.89 8.52 2.03
N ALA A 138 2.22 7.38 1.82
CA ALA A 138 1.23 7.22 0.76
C ALA A 138 -0.17 7.56 1.29
N GLY A 139 -0.67 8.77 1.03
CA GLY A 139 -2.00 9.23 1.41
C GLY A 139 -3.03 9.06 0.29
N LEU A 140 -4.29 9.43 0.53
CA LEU A 140 -5.39 9.21 -0.44
C LEU A 140 -5.18 9.92 -1.77
N GLY A 141 -4.69 11.17 -1.74
CA GLY A 141 -4.57 12.03 -2.93
C GLY A 141 -3.14 12.21 -3.44
N ALA A 142 -2.13 11.83 -2.66
CA ALA A 142 -0.74 12.05 -2.98
C ALA A 142 0.19 11.07 -2.26
N VAL A 143 1.40 10.94 -2.79
CA VAL A 143 2.56 10.37 -2.09
C VAL A 143 3.41 11.52 -1.59
N HIS A 144 3.71 11.55 -0.31
CA HIS A 144 4.48 12.58 0.36
C HIS A 144 5.91 12.09 0.59
N ASP A 145 6.90 12.85 0.11
CA ASP A 145 8.28 12.73 0.55
C ASP A 145 8.46 13.62 1.78
N LEU A 146 8.59 12.99 2.94
CA LEU A 146 8.71 13.66 4.22
C LEU A 146 10.10 14.23 4.47
N THR A 147 11.10 13.80 3.68
CA THR A 147 12.48 14.27 3.77
C THR A 147 12.67 15.52 2.93
N ARG A 148 12.13 15.51 1.71
CA ARG A 148 12.23 16.62 0.75
C ARG A 148 11.10 17.65 0.90
N GLY A 149 10.05 17.33 1.66
CA GLY A 149 8.87 18.19 1.79
C GLY A 149 8.05 18.31 0.51
N THR A 150 8.22 17.38 -0.44
CA THR A 150 7.52 17.37 -1.72
C THR A 150 6.35 16.39 -1.70
N LEU A 151 5.45 16.53 -2.68
CA LEU A 151 4.39 15.56 -2.90
C LEU A 151 4.20 15.30 -4.39
N GLN A 152 3.87 14.06 -4.72
CA GLN A 152 3.44 13.65 -6.05
C GLN A 152 1.94 13.38 -6.01
N ARG A 153 1.16 14.13 -6.78
CA ARG A 153 -0.29 13.97 -6.83
C ARG A 153 -0.67 12.72 -7.61
N GLY A 154 -1.59 11.95 -7.05
CA GLY A 154 -2.13 10.74 -7.64
C GLY A 154 -3.10 10.16 -6.65
N ARG A 155 -4.39 10.13 -7.00
CA ARG A 155 -5.42 9.59 -6.12
C ARG A 155 -5.38 8.05 -6.17
N VAL A 156 -5.56 7.41 -5.02
CA VAL A 156 -5.76 5.95 -4.96
C VAL A 156 -7.15 5.58 -5.46
N PHE A 157 -7.21 4.63 -6.38
CA PHE A 157 -8.42 3.91 -6.77
C PHE A 157 -8.41 2.54 -6.09
N GLY A 158 -9.24 2.38 -5.06
CA GLY A 158 -9.22 1.19 -4.22
C GLY A 158 -10.49 0.33 -4.28
N ILE A 159 -10.37 -0.94 -3.91
CA ILE A 159 -11.48 -1.85 -3.59
C ILE A 159 -11.23 -2.49 -2.22
N GLY A 160 -12.21 -2.38 -1.31
CA GLY A 160 -12.04 -2.74 0.09
C GLY A 160 -11.44 -1.61 0.93
N GLU A 161 -11.20 -1.86 2.22
CA GLU A 161 -10.58 -0.88 3.14
C GLU A 161 -11.25 0.51 3.22
N GLY A 162 -12.57 0.55 3.05
CA GLY A 162 -13.38 1.77 3.02
C GLY A 162 -13.87 2.16 1.63
N PHE A 163 -13.36 1.52 0.57
CA PHE A 163 -13.90 1.61 -0.77
C PHE A 163 -14.97 0.53 -1.03
N LYS A 164 -15.88 0.83 -1.97
CA LYS A 164 -16.92 -0.11 -2.42
C LYS A 164 -16.34 -1.18 -3.34
N ALA A 165 -17.08 -2.27 -3.53
CA ALA A 165 -16.73 -3.37 -4.44
C ALA A 165 -17.87 -3.68 -5.44
N GLU A 166 -18.85 -2.77 -5.56
CA GLU A 166 -20.02 -2.93 -6.44
C GLU A 166 -19.61 -2.75 -7.91
N PRO A 167 -20.29 -3.40 -8.89
CA PRO A 167 -19.87 -3.38 -10.30
C PRO A 167 -19.67 -1.98 -10.91
N TRP A 168 -20.54 -1.03 -10.59
CA TRP A 168 -20.39 0.35 -11.07
C TRP A 168 -19.13 1.03 -10.54
N TRP A 169 -18.70 0.69 -9.32
CA TRP A 169 -17.46 1.20 -8.72
C TRP A 169 -16.24 0.58 -9.38
N CYS A 170 -16.25 -0.73 -9.63
CA CYS A 170 -15.23 -1.42 -10.42
C CYS A 170 -15.03 -0.75 -11.79
N ARG A 171 -16.13 -0.47 -12.50
CA ARG A 171 -16.09 0.27 -13.77
C ARG A 171 -15.49 1.67 -13.60
N ALA A 172 -15.91 2.41 -12.58
CA ALA A 172 -15.39 3.75 -12.32
C ALA A 172 -13.88 3.77 -11.99
N LEU A 173 -13.40 2.73 -11.29
CA LEU A 173 -11.99 2.52 -10.99
C LEU A 173 -11.18 2.33 -12.27
N VAL A 174 -11.59 1.41 -13.16
CA VAL A 174 -10.91 1.15 -14.45
C VAL A 174 -10.85 2.42 -15.29
N LEU A 175 -11.97 3.12 -15.46
CA LEU A 175 -12.03 4.38 -16.21
C LEU A 175 -11.23 5.52 -15.56
N GLY A 176 -11.11 5.51 -14.23
CA GLY A 176 -10.28 6.45 -13.49
C GLY A 176 -8.80 6.22 -13.72
N ALA A 177 -8.36 4.97 -13.62
CA ALA A 177 -6.99 4.53 -13.85
C ALA A 177 -6.53 4.83 -15.28
N GLY A 178 -7.33 4.44 -16.28
CA GLY A 178 -7.01 4.71 -17.68
C GLY A 178 -6.89 6.19 -18.01
N ARG A 179 -7.78 7.04 -17.46
CA ARG A 179 -7.67 8.50 -17.63
C ARG A 179 -6.43 9.09 -16.97
N ALA A 180 -6.01 8.59 -15.81
CA ALA A 180 -4.80 9.02 -15.16
C ALA A 180 -3.56 8.60 -15.96
N ALA A 181 -3.52 7.35 -16.45
CA ALA A 181 -2.44 6.83 -17.28
C ALA A 181 -2.32 7.60 -18.61
N LYS A 182 -3.43 7.81 -19.33
CA LYS A 182 -3.46 8.57 -20.59
C LYS A 182 -2.90 9.99 -20.47
N ARG A 183 -2.97 10.59 -19.27
CA ARG A 183 -2.45 11.93 -19.00
C ARG A 183 -0.98 11.95 -18.55
N GLY A 184 -0.30 10.79 -18.54
CA GLY A 184 1.06 10.66 -18.03
C GLY A 184 1.15 10.85 -16.51
N GLY A 185 0.06 10.61 -15.78
CA GLY A 185 0.00 10.80 -14.32
C GLY A 185 0.37 9.57 -13.51
N LEU A 186 0.37 9.73 -12.18
CA LEU A 186 0.53 8.63 -11.23
C LEU A 186 -0.81 7.88 -11.02
N VAL A 187 -0.86 6.63 -11.47
CA VAL A 187 -1.95 5.67 -11.26
C VAL A 187 -1.66 4.84 -10.01
N ARG A 188 -2.59 4.84 -9.06
CA ARG A 188 -2.45 4.09 -7.81
C ARG A 188 -3.67 3.21 -7.61
N LEU A 189 -3.48 1.90 -7.74
CA LEU A 189 -4.52 0.90 -7.55
C LEU A 189 -4.33 0.21 -6.20
N SER A 190 -5.43 -0.04 -5.48
CA SER A 190 -5.37 -0.79 -4.23
C SER A 190 -6.49 -1.81 -4.11
N ILE A 191 -6.18 -2.97 -3.56
CA ILE A 191 -7.19 -4.00 -3.27
C ILE A 191 -6.87 -4.71 -1.97
N THR A 192 -7.89 -5.07 -1.18
CA THR A 192 -7.65 -5.94 -0.03
C THR A 192 -7.53 -7.38 -0.50
N ALA A 193 -6.67 -8.18 0.15
CA ALA A 193 -6.47 -9.58 -0.21
C ALA A 193 -7.78 -10.38 -0.18
N LYS A 194 -8.68 -10.07 0.77
CA LYS A 194 -10.04 -10.65 0.82
C LYS A 194 -10.85 -10.40 -0.46
N GLN A 195 -10.71 -9.23 -1.09
CA GLN A 195 -11.45 -8.89 -2.32
C GLN A 195 -10.90 -9.60 -3.56
N LEU A 196 -9.66 -10.09 -3.53
CA LEU A 196 -9.09 -10.90 -4.62
C LEU A 196 -9.79 -12.27 -4.77
N GLY A 197 -10.46 -12.74 -3.72
CA GLY A 197 -11.31 -13.93 -3.77
C GLY A 197 -12.61 -13.72 -4.56
N ASN A 198 -12.96 -12.47 -4.90
CA ASN A 198 -14.15 -12.15 -5.68
C ASN A 198 -13.75 -11.84 -7.13
N GLU A 199 -14.33 -12.56 -8.09
CA GLU A 199 -13.99 -12.44 -9.51
C GLU A 199 -14.16 -11.01 -10.05
N GLY A 200 -15.29 -10.36 -9.78
CA GLY A 200 -15.57 -9.01 -10.27
C GLY A 200 -14.54 -7.95 -9.82
N PRO A 201 -14.32 -7.76 -8.50
CA PRO A 201 -13.27 -6.88 -7.99
C PRO A 201 -11.86 -7.21 -8.47
N ARG A 202 -11.50 -8.51 -8.52
CA ARG A 202 -10.19 -8.95 -9.02
C ARG A 202 -10.03 -8.54 -10.49
N GLN A 203 -10.98 -8.91 -11.35
CA GLN A 203 -10.94 -8.60 -12.77
C GLN A 203 -10.86 -7.08 -13.01
N ALA A 204 -11.59 -6.28 -12.24
CA ALA A 204 -11.55 -4.82 -12.37
C ALA A 204 -10.16 -4.24 -12.07
N VAL A 205 -9.40 -4.81 -11.14
CA VAL A 205 -8.02 -4.37 -10.89
C VAL A 205 -7.11 -4.82 -12.02
N LEU A 206 -7.26 -6.05 -12.52
CA LEU A 206 -6.50 -6.56 -13.67
C LEU A 206 -6.74 -5.70 -14.91
N ASP A 207 -8.00 -5.40 -15.24
CA ASP A 207 -8.37 -4.54 -16.36
C ASP A 207 -7.77 -3.12 -16.21
N ALA A 208 -7.72 -2.60 -14.97
CA ALA A 208 -7.13 -1.29 -14.70
C ALA A 208 -5.60 -1.30 -14.83
N VAL A 209 -4.94 -2.40 -14.46
CA VAL A 209 -3.50 -2.61 -14.68
C VAL A 209 -3.23 -2.69 -16.19
N ASP A 210 -3.95 -3.54 -16.91
CA ASP A 210 -3.76 -3.75 -18.35
C ASP A 210 -4.02 -2.45 -19.12
N LEU A 211 -5.03 -1.66 -18.74
CA LEU A 211 -5.29 -0.35 -19.34
C LEU A 211 -4.22 0.70 -19.01
N ALA A 212 -3.62 0.65 -17.83
CA ALA A 212 -2.50 1.54 -17.49
C ALA A 212 -1.24 1.17 -18.29
N LEU A 213 -0.94 -0.13 -18.41
CA LEU A 213 0.18 -0.64 -19.22
C LEU A 213 -0.02 -0.35 -20.71
N PHE A 214 -1.24 -0.46 -21.23
CA PHE A 214 -1.58 -0.04 -22.60
C PHE A 214 -1.27 1.43 -22.87
N HIS A 215 -1.37 2.28 -21.85
CA HIS A 215 -0.95 3.69 -21.89
C HIS A 215 0.52 3.90 -21.49
N GLU A 216 1.35 2.86 -21.61
CA GLU A 216 2.79 2.87 -21.34
C GLU A 216 3.15 3.31 -19.91
N ALA A 217 2.27 3.03 -18.94
CA ALA A 217 2.60 3.28 -17.54
C ALA A 217 3.72 2.34 -17.08
N THR A 218 4.74 2.89 -16.43
CA THR A 218 5.86 2.14 -15.88
C THR A 218 5.53 1.63 -14.47
N SER A 219 5.88 0.37 -14.17
CA SER A 219 5.67 -0.20 -12.83
C SER A 219 6.58 0.46 -11.80
N GLN A 220 5.96 1.08 -10.80
CA GLN A 220 6.59 1.63 -9.62
C GLN A 220 6.02 0.97 -8.36
N VAL A 221 6.74 1.12 -7.26
CA VAL A 221 6.29 0.72 -5.92
C VAL A 221 6.42 1.90 -4.98
N TYR A 222 5.66 1.92 -3.89
CA TYR A 222 5.92 2.91 -2.85
C TYR A 222 7.30 2.63 -2.23
N ARG A 223 8.25 3.51 -2.50
CA ARG A 223 9.61 3.41 -2.00
C ARG A 223 10.10 4.76 -1.49
N TRP A 224 11.10 4.69 -0.62
CA TRP A 224 11.97 5.82 -0.35
C TRP A 224 13.31 5.51 -1.01
N ASN A 225 13.72 6.34 -1.99
CA ASN A 225 15.06 6.27 -2.54
C ASN A 225 15.95 7.17 -1.70
N SER A 226 17.07 6.64 -1.21
CA SER A 226 18.05 7.49 -0.53
C SER A 226 18.62 8.52 -1.51
N PRO A 227 18.93 9.75 -1.09
CA PRO A 227 19.49 10.79 -1.98
C PRO A 227 20.72 10.35 -2.77
N SER A 228 21.53 9.44 -2.21
CA SER A 228 22.72 8.87 -2.84
C SER A 228 22.42 7.88 -3.99
N GLN A 229 21.20 7.32 -4.08
CA GLN A 229 20.82 6.41 -5.18
C GLN A 229 20.39 7.14 -6.46
N GLU A 230 20.04 8.44 -6.39
CA GLU A 230 19.70 9.22 -7.59
C GLU A 230 20.94 9.76 -8.33
N LEU A 231 22.05 10.00 -7.61
CA LEU A 231 23.32 10.47 -8.20
C LEU A 231 24.08 9.39 -9.00
N GLY A 232 23.75 8.11 -8.81
CA GLY A 232 24.37 6.99 -9.54
C GLY A 232 23.57 6.51 -10.76
N ALA A 233 22.44 7.15 -11.07
CA ALA A 233 21.55 6.80 -12.18
C ALA A 233 21.46 7.90 -13.26
N ALA A 234 22.36 8.89 -13.19
CA ALA A 234 22.50 9.97 -14.17
C ALA A 234 23.67 9.70 -15.13
#